data_AF-A0A958L5D9-F1
#
_entry.id   AF-A0A958L5D9-F1
#
_cell.length_a   1.000
_cell.length_b   1.000
_cell.length_c   1.000
_cell.angle_alpha   90.00
_cell.angle_beta   90.00
_cell.angle_gamma   90.00
#
_symmetry.space_group_name_H-M   'P 1'
#
loop_
_entity.id
_entity.type
_entity.pdbx_description
1 polymer ?
#
loop_
_entity_poly.entity_id
_entity_poly.type
_entity_poly.pdbx_seq_one_letter_code
_entity_poly.pdbx_strand_id
1 'polypeptide(L)'
;MRKLLIAAMLLIGVQASATDIQPVLEIIKAQGLYDQSVKPMGLEWKVGDNTQHNINMGFVSGTMDSKVREETSEGFWMEQNMDLGFLGQQLVEIHINKNTGEIIEMIVNGQKQSPPDNNSQEIVDMQEANVTVPAGTFDCVFLKIRDNSNNQESQAWLNPTVIPMTGMIKLIQPSQFGEVVLELTGFQKL
;
A
#
# COMPACT_ATOMS: atom_id res chain seq x y z
N MET A 1 8.68 -57.44 36.15
CA MET A 1 7.92 -56.17 36.16
C MET A 1 8.84 -55.04 35.69
N ARG A 2 8.83 -54.71 34.40
CA ARG A 2 9.56 -53.56 33.82
C ARG A 2 8.54 -52.43 33.61
N LYS A 3 8.75 -51.30 34.27
CA LYS A 3 7.93 -50.09 34.12
C LYS A 3 8.32 -49.41 32.82
N LEU A 4 7.39 -49.30 31.87
CA LEU A 4 7.52 -48.42 30.70
C LEU A 4 6.61 -47.22 30.93
N LEU A 5 7.20 -46.09 31.31
CA LEU A 5 6.58 -44.77 31.24
C LEU A 5 7.05 -44.16 29.92
N ILE A 6 6.18 -44.12 28.91
CA ILE A 6 6.42 -43.33 27.70
C ILE A 6 5.58 -42.08 27.83
N ALA A 7 6.30 -40.95 27.93
CA ALA A 7 5.78 -39.61 28.00
C ALA A 7 4.99 -39.27 26.73
N ALA A 8 3.73 -38.87 26.91
CA ALA A 8 2.98 -38.16 25.88
C ALA A 8 3.53 -36.73 25.81
N MET A 9 4.38 -36.44 24.81
CA MET A 9 4.76 -35.07 24.48
C MET A 9 3.51 -34.34 23.99
N LEU A 10 3.08 -33.33 24.75
CA LEU A 10 2.17 -32.30 24.27
C LEU A 10 2.81 -31.63 23.05
N LEU A 11 2.30 -31.94 21.86
CA LEU A 11 2.45 -31.08 20.70
C LEU A 11 1.58 -29.83 20.97
N ILE A 12 2.16 -28.84 21.64
CA ILE A 12 1.65 -27.47 21.57
C ILE A 12 1.94 -27.01 20.15
N GLY A 13 1.04 -27.36 19.23
CA GLY A 13 0.98 -26.72 17.92
C GLY A 13 0.66 -25.27 18.16
N VAL A 14 1.67 -24.40 18.05
CA VAL A 14 1.44 -22.97 17.88
C VAL A 14 0.66 -22.84 16.58
N GLN A 15 -0.66 -22.73 16.69
CA GLN A 15 -1.47 -22.28 15.58
C GLN A 15 -1.05 -20.83 15.36
N ALA A 16 -0.16 -20.62 14.40
CA ALA A 16 0.04 -19.30 13.83
C ALA A 16 -1.32 -18.90 13.27
N SER A 17 -2.02 -18.02 13.99
CA SER A 17 -3.23 -17.38 13.49
C SER A 17 -2.83 -16.70 12.19
N ALA A 18 -3.38 -17.17 11.07
CA ALA A 18 -3.26 -16.47 9.82
C ALA A 18 -4.00 -15.14 9.98
N THR A 19 -3.26 -14.06 10.21
CA THR A 19 -3.79 -12.71 10.15
C THR A 19 -4.40 -12.52 8.77
N ASP A 20 -5.66 -12.07 8.72
CA ASP A 20 -6.33 -11.80 7.45
C ASP A 20 -5.65 -10.60 6.77
N ILE A 21 -4.93 -10.88 5.68
CA ILE A 21 -4.21 -9.87 4.89
C ILE A 21 -5.05 -9.28 3.76
N GLN A 22 -6.30 -9.72 3.56
CA GLN A 22 -7.14 -9.19 2.48
C GLN A 22 -7.31 -7.66 2.53
N PRO A 23 -7.53 -7.02 3.69
CA PRO A 23 -7.59 -5.56 3.76
C PRO A 23 -6.29 -4.89 3.27
N VAL A 24 -5.14 -5.49 3.56
CA VAL A 24 -3.82 -5.00 3.13
C VAL A 24 -3.66 -5.11 1.62
N LEU A 25 -4.04 -6.26 1.04
CA LEU A 25 -3.96 -6.46 -0.40
C LEU A 25 -4.86 -5.48 -1.17
N GLU A 26 -6.04 -5.14 -0.64
CA GLU A 26 -6.92 -4.12 -1.23
C GLU A 26 -6.27 -2.73 -1.20
N ILE A 27 -5.61 -2.35 -0.11
CA ILE A 27 -4.88 -1.07 -0.02
C ILE A 27 -3.70 -1.04 -1.01
N ILE A 28 -2.92 -2.13 -1.10
CA ILE A 28 -1.78 -2.18 -2.02
C ILE A 28 -2.26 -2.21 -3.48
N LYS A 29 -3.33 -2.96 -3.78
CA LYS A 29 -3.99 -2.89 -5.09
C LYS A 29 -4.36 -1.45 -5.37
N ALA A 30 -4.98 -0.76 -4.41
CA ALA A 30 -5.34 0.64 -4.59
C ALA A 30 -4.15 1.56 -4.89
N GLN A 31 -2.97 1.32 -4.31
CA GLN A 31 -1.78 2.12 -4.60
C GLN A 31 -1.13 1.79 -5.95
N GLY A 32 -0.96 0.50 -6.25
CA GLY A 32 -0.21 0.04 -7.43
C GLY A 32 -0.82 0.43 -8.78
N LEU A 33 -2.10 0.83 -8.81
CA LEU A 33 -2.77 1.29 -10.04
C LEU A 33 -2.18 2.62 -10.52
N TYR A 34 -1.81 3.46 -9.56
CA TYR A 34 -1.37 4.82 -9.82
C TYR A 34 0.11 4.89 -10.12
N ASP A 35 0.92 4.02 -9.51
CA ASP A 35 2.36 3.92 -9.76
C ASP A 35 2.66 3.71 -11.25
N GLN A 36 1.77 3.03 -11.97
CA GLN A 36 1.92 2.82 -13.42
C GLN A 36 1.63 4.08 -14.26
N SER A 37 0.81 4.99 -13.75
CA SER A 37 0.42 6.23 -14.43
C SER A 37 1.43 7.37 -14.24
N VAL A 38 2.21 7.36 -13.15
CA VAL A 38 3.29 8.33 -12.86
C VAL A 38 4.68 7.90 -13.37
N LYS A 39 4.78 6.73 -14.02
CA LYS A 39 6.00 6.22 -14.68
C LYS A 39 6.78 7.23 -15.55
N PRO A 40 6.16 8.20 -16.26
CA PRO A 40 6.91 9.14 -17.09
C PRO A 40 7.87 10.07 -16.33
N MET A 41 7.74 10.20 -15.01
CA MET A 41 8.50 11.19 -14.22
C MET A 41 9.80 10.68 -13.61
N GLY A 42 10.10 9.37 -13.73
CA GLY A 42 11.25 8.76 -13.07
C GLY A 42 11.10 8.65 -11.55
N LEU A 43 11.69 7.62 -10.94
CA LEU A 43 11.67 7.43 -9.49
C LEU A 43 12.90 8.12 -8.86
N GLU A 44 12.76 9.39 -8.49
CA GLU A 44 13.82 10.17 -7.81
C GLU A 44 13.78 10.03 -6.28
N TRP A 45 13.42 8.85 -5.79
CA TRP A 45 13.23 8.60 -4.37
C TRP A 45 14.56 8.55 -3.63
N LYS A 46 14.57 9.01 -2.38
CA LYS A 46 15.73 8.93 -1.50
C LYS A 46 15.41 8.09 -0.28
N VAL A 47 16.41 7.35 0.20
CA VAL A 47 16.32 6.65 1.49
C VAL A 47 15.99 7.64 2.60
N GLY A 48 14.89 7.39 3.32
CA GLY A 48 14.37 8.26 4.36
C GLY A 48 13.17 9.13 3.94
N ASP A 49 12.88 9.24 2.64
CA ASP A 49 11.62 9.80 2.17
C ASP A 49 10.45 9.05 2.80
N ASN A 50 9.44 9.79 3.28
CA ASN A 50 8.29 9.19 3.95
C ASN A 50 6.98 9.96 3.73
N THR A 51 5.87 9.24 3.86
CA THR A 51 4.50 9.77 3.87
C THR A 51 3.68 9.09 4.95
N GLN A 52 2.74 9.84 5.50
CA GLN A 52 1.78 9.37 6.49
C GLN A 52 0.38 9.59 5.95
N HIS A 53 -0.49 8.59 6.09
CA HIS A 53 -1.87 8.66 5.64
C HIS A 53 -2.82 8.16 6.71
N ASN A 54 -3.99 8.79 6.79
CA ASN A 54 -5.15 8.17 7.43
C ASN A 54 -5.76 7.15 6.46
N ILE A 55 -6.18 6.02 7.00
CA ILE A 55 -6.96 5.00 6.30
C ILE A 55 -8.39 5.03 6.83
N ASN A 56 -9.37 5.08 5.94
CA ASN A 56 -10.77 4.83 6.27
C ASN A 56 -11.33 3.76 5.34
N MET A 57 -11.84 2.65 5.91
CA MET A 57 -12.50 1.58 5.18
C MET A 57 -13.88 1.34 5.79
N GLY A 58 -14.73 2.36 5.74
CA GLY A 58 -16.06 2.35 6.34
C GLY A 58 -16.04 2.33 7.86
N PHE A 59 -16.13 1.14 8.46
CA PHE A 59 -16.14 0.95 9.92
C PHE A 59 -14.73 0.80 10.51
N VAL A 60 -13.72 0.60 9.67
CA VAL A 60 -12.31 0.53 10.06
C VAL A 60 -11.68 1.90 9.83
N SER A 61 -11.06 2.45 10.87
CA SER A 61 -10.18 3.61 10.74
C SER A 61 -8.79 3.22 11.18
N GLY A 62 -7.79 3.72 10.46
CA GLY A 62 -6.41 3.33 10.64
C GLY A 62 -5.43 4.39 10.18
N THR A 63 -4.16 4.04 10.22
CA THR A 63 -3.06 4.89 9.76
C THR A 63 -2.06 4.06 8.97
N MET A 64 -1.32 4.72 8.08
CA MET A 64 -0.26 4.12 7.30
C MET A 64 0.95 5.03 7.30
N ASP A 65 2.08 4.54 7.79
CA ASP A 65 3.38 5.18 7.69
C ASP A 65 4.22 4.47 6.64
N SER A 66 4.45 5.14 5.50
CA SER A 66 5.26 4.63 4.40
C SER A 66 6.63 5.31 4.39
N LYS A 67 7.71 4.55 4.17
CA LYS A 67 9.07 5.08 4.02
C LYS A 67 9.86 4.33 2.96
N VAL A 68 10.78 5.02 2.32
CA VAL A 68 11.85 4.40 1.52
C VAL A 68 12.92 3.91 2.48
N ARG A 69 12.96 2.59 2.71
CA ARG A 69 13.87 1.93 3.67
C ARG A 69 15.29 1.82 3.13
N GLU A 70 15.43 1.45 1.87
CA GLU A 70 16.72 1.09 1.26
C GLU A 70 16.68 1.27 -0.25
N GLU A 71 17.82 1.65 -0.84
CA GLU A 71 18.05 1.61 -2.29
C GLU A 71 19.07 0.50 -2.58
N THR A 72 18.75 -0.34 -3.57
CA THR A 72 19.62 -1.41 -4.06
C THR A 72 19.99 -1.16 -5.52
N SER A 73 20.82 -2.03 -6.09
CA SER A 73 21.13 -1.97 -7.52
C SER A 73 19.88 -2.09 -8.41
N GLU A 74 18.88 -2.87 -7.97
CA GLU A 74 17.67 -3.17 -8.73
C GLU A 74 16.55 -2.13 -8.52
N GLY A 75 16.47 -1.55 -7.33
CA GLY A 75 15.26 -0.84 -6.93
C GLY A 75 15.27 -0.23 -5.54
N PHE A 76 14.10 0.21 -5.11
CA PHE A 76 13.87 0.74 -3.77
C PHE A 76 13.05 -0.27 -2.96
N TRP A 77 13.49 -0.54 -1.73
CA TRP A 77 12.63 -1.15 -0.72
C TRP A 77 11.84 -0.06 -0.02
N MET A 78 10.52 -0.15 -0.13
CA MET A 78 9.57 0.60 0.67
C MET A 78 9.05 -0.26 1.80
N GLU A 79 8.83 0.37 2.95
CA GLU A 79 8.17 -0.23 4.11
C GLU A 79 6.91 0.57 4.42
N GLN A 80 5.79 -0.11 4.63
CA GLN A 80 4.53 0.49 5.06
C GLN A 80 4.09 -0.19 6.36
N ASN A 81 4.02 0.60 7.43
CA ASN A 81 3.46 0.18 8.70
C ASN A 81 2.01 0.64 8.75
N MET A 82 1.08 -0.30 8.71
CA MET A 82 -0.35 -0.03 8.77
C MET A 82 -0.89 -0.41 10.15
N ASP A 83 -1.59 0.51 10.80
CA ASP A 83 -2.43 0.23 11.95
C ASP A 83 -3.89 0.28 11.49
N LEU A 84 -4.54 -0.88 11.38
CA LEU A 84 -5.94 -0.99 10.93
C LEU A 84 -6.92 -1.03 12.11
N GLY A 85 -6.55 -0.43 13.24
CA GLY A 85 -7.37 -0.39 14.44
C GLY A 85 -7.60 -1.80 14.99
N PHE A 86 -8.87 -2.19 15.13
CA PHE A 86 -9.23 -3.51 15.67
C PHE A 86 -8.83 -4.69 14.77
N LEU A 87 -8.50 -4.44 13.48
CA LEU A 87 -7.95 -5.45 12.58
C LEU A 87 -6.44 -5.68 12.79
N GLY A 88 -5.82 -4.89 13.67
CA GLY A 88 -4.42 -5.06 14.08
C GLY A 88 -3.42 -4.39 13.14
N GLN A 89 -2.14 -4.58 13.48
CA GLN A 89 -1.02 -3.99 12.76
C GLN A 89 -0.52 -4.91 11.65
N GLN A 90 -0.10 -4.30 10.54
CA GLN A 90 0.38 -4.98 9.36
C GLN A 90 1.67 -4.30 8.89
N LEU A 91 2.69 -5.10 8.61
CA LEU A 91 3.92 -4.64 7.99
C LEU A 91 3.94 -5.09 6.54
N VAL A 92 4.06 -4.15 5.62
CA VAL A 92 4.24 -4.40 4.19
C VAL A 92 5.62 -3.94 3.78
N GLU A 93 6.35 -4.79 3.07
CA GLU A 93 7.60 -4.43 2.41
C GLU A 93 7.45 -4.64 0.91
N ILE A 94 7.76 -3.62 0.11
CA ILE A 94 7.59 -3.62 -1.34
C ILE A 94 8.93 -3.29 -1.98
N HIS A 95 9.45 -4.17 -2.82
CA HIS A 95 10.63 -3.93 -3.63
C HIS A 95 10.22 -3.47 -5.02
N ILE A 96 10.54 -2.23 -5.36
CA ILE A 96 10.11 -1.58 -6.61
C ILE A 96 11.31 -1.39 -7.52
N ASN A 97 11.21 -1.83 -8.77
CA ASN A 97 12.24 -1.62 -9.77
C ASN A 97 12.41 -0.13 -10.06
N LYS A 98 13.62 0.41 -9.88
CA LYS A 98 13.88 1.85 -10.02
C LYS A 98 13.68 2.39 -11.44
N ASN A 99 13.79 1.52 -12.45
CA ASN A 99 13.70 1.90 -13.86
C ASN A 99 12.28 1.76 -14.40
N THR A 100 11.55 0.71 -13.97
CA THR A 100 10.22 0.39 -14.52
C THR A 100 9.07 0.76 -13.61
N GLY A 101 9.33 1.01 -12.31
CA GLY A 101 8.31 1.22 -11.28
C GLY A 101 7.48 -0.02 -10.97
N GLU A 102 7.89 -1.20 -11.45
CA GLU A 102 7.18 -2.45 -11.20
C GLU A 102 7.52 -3.01 -9.82
N ILE A 103 6.52 -3.58 -9.16
CA ILE A 103 6.73 -4.33 -7.92
C ILE A 103 7.42 -5.65 -8.27
N ILE A 104 8.68 -5.78 -7.85
CA ILE A 104 9.49 -6.99 -7.98
C ILE A 104 9.07 -8.00 -6.92
N GLU A 105 8.94 -7.55 -5.68
CA GLU A 105 8.65 -8.39 -4.53
C GLU A 105 7.75 -7.66 -3.54
N MET A 106 6.85 -8.41 -2.91
CA MET A 106 5.96 -7.92 -1.87
C MET A 106 5.96 -8.91 -0.71
N ILE A 107 6.19 -8.42 0.50
CA ILE A 107 6.22 -9.21 1.73
C ILE A 107 5.21 -8.58 2.69
N VAL A 108 4.27 -9.37 3.19
CA VAL A 108 3.31 -8.93 4.21
C VAL A 108 3.52 -9.77 5.45
N ASN A 109 3.86 -9.13 6.57
CA ASN A 109 4.17 -9.78 7.85
C ASN A 109 5.20 -10.92 7.71
N GLY A 110 6.25 -10.70 6.92
CA GLY A 110 7.30 -11.69 6.66
C GLY A 110 6.91 -12.82 5.69
N GLN A 111 5.70 -12.79 5.12
CA GLN A 111 5.25 -13.78 4.13
C GLN A 111 5.24 -13.15 2.73
N LYS A 112 5.92 -13.78 1.77
CA LYS A 112 5.90 -13.35 0.37
C LYS A 112 4.47 -13.42 -0.18
N GLN A 113 4.09 -12.40 -0.93
CA GLN A 113 2.81 -12.27 -1.60
C GLN A 113 3.02 -12.04 -3.10
N SER A 114 2.05 -12.46 -3.90
CA SER A 114 2.01 -12.07 -5.31
C SER A 114 1.55 -10.62 -5.42
N PRO A 115 2.24 -9.76 -6.18
CA PRO A 115 1.77 -8.41 -6.47
C PRO A 115 0.38 -8.43 -7.13
N PRO A 116 -0.45 -7.39 -6.93
CA PRO A 116 -1.74 -7.27 -7.60
C PRO A 116 -1.59 -7.25 -9.13
N ASP A 117 -2.51 -7.91 -9.84
CA ASP A 117 -2.61 -7.81 -11.29
C ASP A 117 -3.36 -6.53 -11.68
N ASN A 118 -2.68 -5.63 -12.39
CA ASN A 118 -3.22 -4.35 -12.84
C ASN A 118 -3.50 -4.33 -14.35
N ASN A 119 -3.45 -5.47 -15.05
CA ASN A 119 -3.56 -5.53 -16.51
C ASN A 119 -4.97 -5.21 -17.04
N SER A 120 -6.00 -5.19 -16.20
CA SER A 120 -7.39 -4.92 -16.59
C SER A 120 -7.81 -3.46 -16.48
N GLN A 121 -6.87 -2.52 -16.34
CA GLN A 121 -7.19 -1.16 -15.93
C GLN A 121 -7.03 -0.13 -17.04
N GLU A 122 -7.90 0.88 -17.01
CA GLU A 122 -7.85 2.01 -17.93
C GLU A 122 -7.97 3.34 -17.17
N ILE A 123 -7.18 4.34 -17.57
CA ILE A 123 -7.39 5.72 -17.12
C ILE A 123 -8.54 6.29 -17.95
N VAL A 124 -9.63 6.64 -17.28
CA VAL A 124 -10.85 7.17 -17.92
C VAL A 124 -10.99 8.68 -17.78
N ASP A 125 -10.25 9.28 -16.85
CA ASP A 125 -10.18 10.73 -16.66
C ASP A 125 -8.82 11.12 -16.06
N MET A 126 -8.28 12.26 -16.52
CA MET A 126 -7.04 12.85 -16.05
C MET A 126 -7.12 14.37 -16.23
N GLN A 127 -7.03 15.12 -15.14
CA GLN A 127 -7.10 16.57 -15.19
C GLN A 127 -6.34 17.22 -14.03
N GLU A 128 -5.95 18.47 -14.21
CA GLU A 128 -5.46 19.30 -13.11
C GLU A 128 -6.58 19.53 -12.09
N ALA A 129 -6.22 19.47 -10.82
CA ALA A 129 -7.15 19.61 -9.72
C ALA A 129 -6.48 20.26 -8.50
N ASN A 130 -7.31 20.61 -7.53
CA ASN A 130 -6.89 21.01 -6.21
C ASN A 130 -7.60 20.14 -5.17
N VAL A 131 -6.86 19.68 -4.15
CA VAL A 131 -7.43 18.85 -3.07
C VAL A 131 -6.94 19.34 -1.71
N THR A 132 -7.84 19.34 -0.73
CA THR A 132 -7.52 19.62 0.67
C THR A 132 -7.62 18.33 1.47
N VAL A 133 -6.56 18.04 2.21
CA VAL A 133 -6.37 16.90 3.12
C VAL A 133 -5.79 17.40 4.44
N PRO A 134 -5.67 16.58 5.50
CA PRO A 134 -5.10 17.04 6.77
C PRO A 134 -3.70 17.65 6.66
N ALA A 135 -2.86 17.18 5.73
CA ALA A 135 -1.52 17.74 5.49
C ALA A 135 -1.51 19.13 4.82
N GLY A 136 -2.65 19.60 4.29
CA GLY A 136 -2.77 20.89 3.61
C GLY A 136 -3.58 20.83 2.32
N THR A 137 -3.46 21.90 1.53
CA THR A 137 -4.10 22.04 0.22
C THR A 137 -3.04 22.01 -0.87
N PHE A 138 -3.27 21.19 -1.91
CA PHE A 138 -2.28 20.93 -2.96
C PHE A 138 -2.91 21.06 -4.35
N ASP A 139 -2.19 21.74 -5.24
CA ASP A 139 -2.40 21.60 -6.68
C ASP A 139 -1.82 20.25 -7.12
N CYS A 140 -2.59 19.50 -7.90
CA CYS A 140 -2.31 18.11 -8.19
C CYS A 140 -2.93 17.65 -9.50
N VAL A 141 -2.64 16.42 -9.90
CA VAL A 141 -3.36 15.73 -10.97
C VAL A 141 -4.40 14.82 -10.32
N PHE A 142 -5.65 14.96 -10.74
CA PHE A 142 -6.71 14.01 -10.46
C PHE A 142 -6.70 12.92 -11.54
N LEU A 143 -6.77 11.67 -11.11
CA LEU A 143 -6.90 10.50 -11.97
C LEU A 143 -8.15 9.71 -11.58
N LYS A 144 -8.90 9.28 -12.59
CA LYS A 144 -9.94 8.27 -12.44
C LYS A 144 -9.54 7.03 -13.23
N ILE A 145 -9.47 5.90 -12.55
CA ILE A 145 -9.08 4.62 -13.11
C ILE A 145 -10.28 3.67 -13.03
N ARG A 146 -10.59 2.99 -14.13
CA ARG A 146 -11.60 1.93 -14.17
C ARG A 146 -10.93 0.57 -14.25
N ASP A 147 -11.36 -0.36 -13.40
CA ASP A 147 -11.03 -1.78 -13.52
C ASP A 147 -12.06 -2.45 -14.43
N ASN A 148 -11.64 -2.83 -15.64
CA ASN A 148 -12.52 -3.43 -16.65
C ASN A 148 -13.01 -4.84 -16.27
N SER A 149 -12.40 -5.48 -15.26
CA SER A 149 -12.83 -6.81 -14.80
C SER A 149 -14.17 -6.77 -14.05
N ASN A 150 -14.45 -5.66 -13.35
CA ASN A 150 -15.62 -5.52 -12.49
C ASN A 150 -16.35 -4.17 -12.64
N ASN A 151 -15.89 -3.31 -13.56
CA ASN A 151 -16.43 -1.99 -13.86
C ASN A 151 -16.45 -1.05 -12.65
N GLN A 152 -15.53 -1.22 -11.70
CA GLN A 152 -15.34 -0.32 -10.56
C GLN A 152 -14.41 0.82 -10.93
N GLU A 153 -14.66 2.00 -10.36
CA GLU A 153 -13.85 3.18 -10.57
C GLU A 153 -13.17 3.60 -9.27
N SER A 154 -11.86 3.84 -9.35
CA SER A 154 -11.04 4.40 -8.30
C SER A 154 -10.61 5.82 -8.68
N GLN A 155 -10.35 6.66 -7.68
CA GLN A 155 -9.93 8.05 -7.85
C GLN A 155 -8.67 8.32 -7.04
N ALA A 156 -7.69 9.00 -7.62
CA ALA A 156 -6.53 9.50 -6.88
C ALA A 156 -6.19 10.94 -7.22
N TRP A 157 -5.55 11.59 -6.25
CA TRP A 157 -4.95 12.90 -6.37
C TRP A 157 -3.47 12.77 -6.07
N LEU A 158 -2.64 13.15 -7.04
CA LEU A 158 -1.21 12.90 -7.02
C LEU A 158 -0.42 14.19 -7.30
N ASN A 159 0.67 14.40 -6.57
CA ASN A 159 1.70 15.39 -6.90
C ASN A 159 3.10 14.85 -6.55
N PRO A 160 3.74 14.08 -7.44
CA PRO A 160 5.06 13.50 -7.19
C PRO A 160 6.20 14.56 -7.14
N THR A 161 5.93 15.78 -7.62
CA THR A 161 6.90 16.88 -7.53
C THR A 161 7.06 17.35 -6.09
N VAL A 162 5.97 17.42 -5.33
CA VAL A 162 5.96 17.95 -3.95
C VAL A 162 5.97 16.81 -2.92
N ILE A 163 5.12 15.80 -3.12
CA ILE A 163 4.98 14.66 -2.22
C ILE A 163 5.97 13.56 -2.68
N PRO A 164 6.76 12.96 -1.77
CA PRO A 164 7.72 11.92 -2.14
C PRO A 164 7.02 10.63 -2.56
N MET A 165 7.82 9.64 -2.94
CA MET A 165 7.35 8.33 -3.40
C MET A 165 6.39 8.47 -4.59
N THR A 166 5.19 7.92 -4.47
CA THR A 166 4.16 7.89 -5.53
C THR A 166 3.45 9.24 -5.70
N GLY A 167 3.74 10.21 -4.84
CA GLY A 167 3.09 11.51 -4.86
C GLY A 167 1.66 11.50 -4.32
N MET A 168 1.22 10.41 -3.68
CA MET A 168 -0.17 10.19 -3.28
C MET A 168 -0.64 11.17 -2.20
N ILE A 169 -1.58 12.06 -2.56
CA ILE A 169 -2.23 13.00 -1.65
C ILE A 169 -3.53 12.42 -1.11
N LYS A 170 -4.36 11.87 -2.00
CA LYS A 170 -5.64 11.26 -1.66
C LYS A 170 -5.95 10.10 -2.59
N LEU A 171 -6.59 9.07 -2.05
CA LEU A 171 -7.07 7.90 -2.79
C LEU A 171 -8.47 7.55 -2.33
N ILE A 172 -9.33 7.17 -3.27
CA ILE A 172 -10.66 6.60 -3.03
C ILE A 172 -10.79 5.36 -3.92
N GLN A 173 -11.06 4.19 -3.31
CA GLN A 173 -11.22 2.94 -4.04
C GLN A 173 -12.34 2.08 -3.44
N PRO A 174 -13.26 1.52 -4.25
CA PRO A 174 -14.18 0.49 -3.80
C PRO A 174 -13.44 -0.77 -3.32
N SER A 175 -13.86 -1.35 -2.20
CA SER A 175 -13.40 -2.66 -1.74
C SER A 175 -14.54 -3.47 -1.14
N GLN A 176 -14.28 -4.75 -0.83
CA GLN A 176 -15.23 -5.60 -0.10
C GLN A 176 -15.57 -5.09 1.31
N PHE A 177 -14.74 -4.20 1.88
CA PHE A 177 -14.96 -3.58 3.19
C PHE A 177 -15.63 -2.20 3.12
N GLY A 178 -16.09 -1.81 1.93
CA GLY A 178 -16.57 -0.46 1.64
C GLY A 178 -15.50 0.36 0.92
N GLU A 179 -15.75 1.66 0.79
CA GLU A 179 -14.80 2.58 0.16
C GLU A 179 -13.55 2.73 1.04
N VAL A 180 -12.39 2.42 0.48
CA VAL A 180 -11.07 2.69 1.07
C VAL A 180 -10.68 4.10 0.69
N VAL A 181 -10.54 4.96 1.69
CA VAL A 181 -10.08 6.34 1.54
C VAL A 181 -8.72 6.48 2.23
N LEU A 182 -7.71 6.92 1.47
CA LEU A 182 -6.43 7.36 2.02
C LEU A 182 -6.33 8.88 1.93
N GLU A 183 -5.94 9.55 3.01
CA GLU A 183 -5.69 10.99 3.01
C GLU A 183 -4.35 11.30 3.67
N LEU A 184 -3.51 12.07 2.96
CA LEU A 184 -2.18 12.46 3.44
C LEU A 184 -2.30 13.33 4.69
N THR A 185 -1.58 12.94 5.74
CA THR A 185 -1.50 13.64 7.02
C THR A 185 -0.14 14.26 7.27
N GLY A 186 0.92 13.73 6.66
CA GLY A 186 2.28 14.25 6.77
C GLY A 186 3.20 13.64 5.72
N PHE A 187 4.33 14.30 5.45
CA PHE A 187 5.37 13.77 4.57
C PHE A 187 6.71 14.45 4.82
N GLN A 188 7.78 13.78 4.41
CA GLN A 188 9.13 14.30 4.37
C GLN A 188 9.82 13.88 3.08
N LYS A 189 10.32 14.86 2.33
CA LYS A 189 11.09 14.68 1.10
C LYS A 189 12.51 15.22 1.32
N LEU A 190 13.53 14.41 1.08
CA LEU A 190 14.96 14.72 1.29
C LEU A 190 15.65 15.27 0.03
#